data_AF-A0A523VCQ2-F1
#
_entry.id   AF-A0A523VCQ2-F1
#
_cell.length_a   1.000
_cell.length_b   1.000
_cell.length_c   1.000
_cell.angle_alpha   90.00
_cell.angle_beta   90.00
_cell.angle_gamma   90.00
#
_symmetry.space_group_name_H-M   'P 1'
#
loop_
_entity.id
_entity.type
_entity.pdbx_description
1 polymer ?
#
loop_
_entity_poly.entity_id
_entity_poly.type
_entity_poly.pdbx_seq_one_letter_code
_entity_poly.pdbx_strand_id
1 'polypeptide(L)'
;CPDSCPVKTRARDYVRAVAMGQLEKAYEIITENNPFPSVCGRVCMHPCEEACRRNDTDEPVSIANLKRYASDYVNENDLFMDLTLITKSKKKVAIVGAGPSGLAAAVKLVEEGHEVEVFESNKKAGGLLRYGIPNYRLSDEALDEDIKRITAKGVKINTNKAVGKDISLDELRENYDATLVSVGLSESRTLPIEGIDAEGVHLATDFLRACNSKDKPKVGKNILVIGGGNVAVDVARNARRLDSGAKVIMACLESNDEMPASLWEIEEAKEEKIEVKNCMGPRKVKVKDGKVTGMHFITCASVFDNKGRFNPTFVDDEKHFLKVDTIIVTIGQQANLDFLPADFVNKGRLVFDSDTLSVTDDGVFTCGEVSKGPGSAIAAIANGNLAAKIINQYLAKQVIDLEEERREVIPELGSYAKKVHKKDRQLTDKVNAEKRIKNFDEFDKGFSKRTATKEALRCMDCGDGAQVEQEKCVACLTCVRVCPFDVATIDKNTSIATMPIKGCQACGACAAECPADAIDIAAYPLAEQLENVEAALKNNTAGNIGFICQTGKDLDYPNSRLIRVKCPIRLSERTYLKAFELGA
;
A
#
# COMPACT_ATOMS: atom_id res chain seq x y z
N CYS A 1 3.69 12.45 -2.75
CA CYS A 1 3.62 11.05 -2.24
C CYS A 1 2.57 10.83 -1.14
N PRO A 2 2.39 11.66 -0.09
CA PRO A 2 1.34 11.40 0.92
C PRO A 2 -0.06 11.59 0.31
N ASP A 3 -0.23 12.62 -0.53
CA ASP A 3 -1.54 12.96 -1.12
C ASP A 3 -2.06 11.90 -2.10
N SER A 4 -1.15 11.20 -2.79
CA SER A 4 -1.49 10.11 -3.72
C SER A 4 -1.71 8.76 -3.02
N CYS A 5 -1.35 8.64 -1.74
CA CYS A 5 -1.68 7.46 -0.96
C CYS A 5 -3.18 7.51 -0.58
N PRO A 6 -4.00 6.50 -0.90
CA PRO A 6 -5.43 6.55 -0.59
C PRO A 6 -5.74 6.72 0.91
N VAL A 7 -4.93 6.12 1.78
CA VAL A 7 -5.04 6.26 3.24
C VAL A 7 -4.23 7.45 3.80
N LYS A 8 -3.67 8.29 2.94
CA LYS A 8 -2.90 9.49 3.30
C LYS A 8 -1.74 9.24 4.28
N THR A 9 -1.15 8.04 4.23
CA THR A 9 0.02 7.70 5.07
C THR A 9 1.11 8.75 4.90
N ARG A 10 1.70 9.18 6.03
CA ARG A 10 2.76 10.18 6.07
C ARG A 10 4.10 9.59 5.61
N ALA A 11 4.17 9.30 4.30
CA ALA A 11 5.29 8.55 3.70
C ALA A 11 6.64 9.19 3.95
N ARG A 12 6.71 10.51 3.83
CA ARG A 12 7.91 11.30 4.12
C ARG A 12 8.39 11.07 5.55
N ASP A 13 7.48 11.12 6.52
CA ASP A 13 7.81 11.11 7.95
C ASP A 13 8.32 9.73 8.38
N TYR A 14 7.67 8.64 7.95
CA TYR A 14 8.19 7.30 8.27
C TYR A 14 9.47 6.99 7.49
N VAL A 15 9.63 7.47 6.25
CA VAL A 15 10.89 7.31 5.51
C VAL A 15 12.02 8.04 6.23
N ARG A 16 11.76 9.22 6.79
CA ARG A 16 12.71 9.93 7.64
C ARG A 16 13.04 9.14 8.91
N ALA A 17 12.06 8.59 9.58
CA ALA A 17 12.27 7.74 10.76
C ALA A 17 13.15 6.51 10.40
N VAL A 18 12.92 5.85 9.26
CA VAL A 18 13.80 4.78 8.76
C VAL A 18 15.21 5.30 8.47
N ALA A 19 15.34 6.49 7.88
CA ALA A 19 16.63 7.13 7.64
C ALA A 19 17.39 7.48 8.94
N MET A 20 16.69 7.59 10.07
CA MET A 20 17.27 7.80 11.40
C MET A 20 17.39 6.50 12.21
N GLY A 21 16.95 5.36 11.66
CA GLY A 21 16.95 4.06 12.35
C GLY A 21 15.89 3.95 13.45
N GLN A 22 14.91 4.84 13.48
CA GLN A 22 13.78 4.86 14.41
C GLN A 22 12.65 3.99 13.86
N LEU A 23 12.85 2.67 13.82
CA LEU A 23 11.95 1.75 13.12
C LEU A 23 10.59 1.57 13.82
N GLU A 24 10.55 1.63 15.16
CA GLU A 24 9.30 1.66 15.94
C GLU A 24 8.47 2.90 15.60
N LYS A 25 9.07 4.09 15.68
CA LYS A 25 8.43 5.36 15.27
C LYS A 25 7.97 5.33 13.80
N ALA A 26 8.76 4.74 12.91
CA ALA A 26 8.36 4.57 11.51
C ALA A 26 7.09 3.72 11.41
N TYR A 27 7.03 2.62 12.16
CA TYR A 27 5.88 1.72 12.21
C TYR A 27 4.63 2.37 12.83
N GLU A 28 4.77 3.15 13.90
CA GLU A 28 3.71 3.99 14.47
C GLU A 28 3.09 4.89 13.40
N ILE A 29 3.92 5.67 12.71
CA ILE A 29 3.49 6.59 11.64
C ILE A 29 2.78 5.83 10.49
N ILE A 30 3.27 4.63 10.14
CA ILE A 30 2.64 3.81 9.10
C ILE A 30 1.24 3.37 9.55
N THR A 31 1.10 2.93 10.80
CA THR A 31 -0.11 2.27 11.31
C THR A 31 -1.22 3.22 11.74
N GLU A 32 -0.96 4.53 11.80
CA GLU A 32 -1.97 5.58 12.04
C GLU A 32 -3.22 5.41 11.18
N ASN A 33 -3.04 5.18 9.87
CA ASN A 33 -4.13 5.07 8.90
C ASN A 33 -4.14 3.76 8.11
N ASN A 34 -3.16 2.87 8.36
CA ASN A 34 -3.01 1.61 7.65
C ASN A 34 -2.82 0.44 8.62
N PRO A 35 -3.86 -0.35 8.90
CA PRO A 35 -3.75 -1.51 9.79
C PRO A 35 -3.07 -2.72 9.12
N PHE A 36 -2.66 -2.61 7.85
CA PHE A 36 -2.02 -3.67 7.09
C PHE A 36 -0.62 -3.27 6.58
N PRO A 37 0.32 -2.90 7.48
CA PRO A 37 1.65 -2.47 7.08
C PRO A 37 2.48 -3.60 6.44
N SER A 38 2.39 -4.84 6.96
CA SER A 38 3.12 -6.00 6.44
C SER A 38 2.64 -6.42 5.06
N VAL A 39 1.32 -6.37 4.83
CA VAL A 39 0.69 -6.58 3.52
C VAL A 39 1.06 -5.46 2.55
N CYS A 40 0.84 -4.19 2.92
CA CYS A 40 1.10 -3.07 2.03
C CYS A 40 2.58 -2.83 1.74
N GLY A 41 3.49 -3.44 2.50
CA GLY A 41 4.91 -3.50 2.17
C GLY A 41 5.24 -4.51 1.07
N ARG A 42 4.34 -5.46 0.77
CA ARG A 42 4.55 -6.56 -0.19
C ARG A 42 3.73 -6.40 -1.48
N VAL A 43 2.48 -5.96 -1.37
CA VAL A 43 1.50 -6.04 -2.50
C VAL A 43 0.83 -4.71 -2.86
N CYS A 44 1.27 -3.59 -2.27
CA CYS A 44 0.75 -2.29 -2.67
C CYS A 44 1.04 -2.02 -4.16
N MET A 45 0.28 -1.11 -4.78
CA MET A 45 0.57 -0.62 -6.14
C MET A 45 1.40 0.66 -6.14
N HIS A 46 1.84 1.12 -4.96
CA HIS A 46 2.82 2.21 -4.82
C HIS A 46 2.46 3.55 -5.48
N PRO A 47 1.20 4.07 -5.44
CA PRO A 47 0.87 5.37 -6.03
C PRO A 47 1.65 6.54 -5.40
N CYS A 48 2.17 6.32 -4.20
CA CYS A 48 3.09 7.23 -3.51
C CYS A 48 4.45 7.37 -4.22
N GLU A 49 4.93 6.32 -4.89
CA GLU A 49 6.19 6.30 -5.65
C GLU A 49 6.01 6.96 -7.03
N GLU A 50 4.86 6.73 -7.69
CA GLU A 50 4.51 7.43 -8.94
C GLU A 50 4.44 8.95 -8.75
N ALA A 51 3.84 9.41 -7.65
CA ALA A 51 3.79 10.84 -7.29
C ALA A 51 5.01 11.32 -6.48
N CYS A 52 6.12 10.59 -6.51
CA CYS A 52 7.35 11.02 -5.85
C CYS A 52 8.03 12.11 -6.71
N ARG A 53 8.24 13.30 -6.13
CA ARG A 53 8.92 14.42 -6.83
C ARG A 53 10.35 14.11 -7.28
N ARG A 54 10.94 13.02 -6.78
CA ARG A 54 12.28 12.57 -7.18
C ARG A 54 12.31 12.01 -8.61
N ASN A 55 11.15 11.66 -9.16
CA ASN A 55 11.00 11.29 -10.58
C ASN A 55 11.52 12.38 -11.53
N ASP A 56 11.54 13.66 -11.12
CA ASP A 56 12.08 14.75 -11.92
C ASP A 56 13.62 14.76 -12.01
N THR A 57 14.29 13.95 -11.18
CA THR A 57 15.75 13.95 -11.01
C THR A 57 16.38 12.60 -11.39
N ASP A 58 15.90 11.52 -10.76
CA ASP A 58 16.34 10.16 -11.01
C ASP A 58 15.16 9.17 -10.90
N GLU A 59 15.10 8.34 -9.88
CA GLU A 59 14.08 7.31 -9.65
C GLU A 59 13.38 7.56 -8.31
N PRO A 60 12.11 7.14 -8.16
CA PRO A 60 11.37 7.41 -6.93
C PRO A 60 12.00 6.69 -5.74
N VAL A 61 11.72 7.20 -4.55
CA VAL A 61 12.07 6.48 -3.31
C VAL A 61 11.23 5.20 -3.25
N SER A 62 11.85 4.08 -2.85
CA SER A 62 11.22 2.77 -2.66
C SER A 62 10.41 2.74 -1.35
N ILE A 63 9.38 3.58 -1.30
CA ILE A 63 8.50 3.85 -0.16
C ILE A 63 7.83 2.58 0.37
N ALA A 64 7.39 1.66 -0.49
CA ALA A 64 6.76 0.41 -0.01
C ALA A 64 7.78 -0.57 0.58
N ASN A 65 8.97 -0.69 -0.01
CA ASN A 65 10.02 -1.55 0.55
C ASN A 65 10.56 -1.01 1.89
N LEU A 66 10.60 0.31 2.07
CA LEU A 66 10.91 0.92 3.36
C LEU A 66 9.82 0.65 4.41
N LYS A 67 8.55 0.63 4.00
CA LYS A 67 7.43 0.22 4.86
C LYS A 67 7.56 -1.24 5.27
N ARG A 68 7.85 -2.12 4.30
CA ARG A 68 8.13 -3.54 4.56
C ARG A 68 9.27 -3.68 5.58
N TYR A 69 10.39 -3.00 5.37
CA TYR A 69 11.54 -3.05 6.27
C TYR A 69 11.18 -2.67 7.71
N ALA A 70 10.44 -1.57 7.92
CA ALA A 70 10.00 -1.17 9.26
C ALA A 70 9.03 -2.20 9.87
N SER A 71 8.12 -2.75 9.07
CA SER A 71 7.12 -3.73 9.51
C SER A 71 7.75 -5.06 9.89
N ASP A 72 8.61 -5.59 9.02
CA ASP A 72 9.31 -6.86 9.24
C ASP A 72 10.21 -6.74 10.50
N TYR A 73 10.88 -5.60 10.72
CA TYR A 73 11.65 -5.36 11.95
C TYR A 73 10.78 -5.43 13.23
N VAL A 74 9.63 -4.76 13.24
CA VAL A 74 8.72 -4.76 14.40
C VAL A 74 8.16 -6.17 14.64
N ASN A 75 7.83 -6.90 13.58
CA ASN A 75 7.34 -8.29 13.67
C ASN A 75 8.41 -9.23 14.23
N GLU A 76 9.64 -9.18 13.70
CA GLU A 76 10.75 -10.05 14.10
C GLU A 76 11.17 -9.85 15.56
N ASN A 77 10.96 -8.64 16.12
CA ASN A 77 11.30 -8.31 17.49
C ASN A 77 10.09 -8.37 18.45
N ASP A 78 8.93 -8.85 17.98
CA ASP A 78 7.65 -8.92 18.72
C ASP A 78 7.33 -7.62 19.49
N LEU A 79 7.62 -6.49 18.86
CA LEU A 79 7.43 -5.17 19.47
C LEU A 79 5.93 -4.83 19.42
N PHE A 80 5.24 -5.14 20.51
CA PHE A 80 3.86 -4.75 20.73
C PHE A 80 3.80 -3.29 21.16
N MET A 81 3.06 -2.49 20.39
CA MET A 81 2.75 -1.12 20.79
C MET A 81 1.57 -1.14 21.75
N ASP A 82 1.73 -0.42 22.87
CA ASP A 82 0.77 -0.36 23.96
C ASP A 82 -0.57 0.17 23.47
N LEU A 83 -1.63 -0.56 23.81
CA LEU A 83 -2.98 -0.23 23.38
C LEU A 83 -3.58 0.69 24.44
N THR A 84 -3.53 1.99 24.15
CA THR A 84 -4.08 3.01 25.03
C THR A 84 -5.53 2.68 25.37
N LEU A 85 -5.90 2.80 26.65
CA LEU A 85 -7.24 2.55 27.15
C LEU A 85 -8.23 3.53 26.49
N ILE A 86 -8.98 3.05 25.50
CA ILE A 86 -10.03 3.84 24.86
C ILE A 86 -11.27 3.87 25.75
N THR A 87 -11.87 5.05 25.89
CA THR A 87 -13.15 5.20 26.60
C THR A 87 -14.23 4.49 25.80
N LYS A 88 -14.85 3.46 26.37
CA LYS A 88 -15.84 2.64 25.66
C LYS A 88 -17.13 3.43 25.38
N SER A 89 -17.40 3.64 24.10
CA SER A 89 -18.72 3.93 23.57
C SER A 89 -19.55 2.64 23.68
N LYS A 90 -20.67 2.65 24.41
CA LYS A 90 -21.51 1.44 24.62
C LYS A 90 -22.23 0.96 23.34
N LYS A 91 -21.84 1.44 22.15
CA LYS A 91 -22.43 1.11 20.85
C LYS A 91 -21.82 -0.15 20.27
N LYS A 92 -22.64 -0.93 19.57
CA LYS A 92 -22.25 -2.19 18.95
C LYS A 92 -22.32 -2.10 17.43
N VAL A 93 -21.26 -2.51 16.75
CA VAL A 93 -21.20 -2.54 15.28
C VAL A 93 -20.89 -3.94 14.78
N ALA A 94 -21.72 -4.45 13.87
CA ALA A 94 -21.47 -5.68 13.14
C ALA A 94 -20.81 -5.37 11.80
N ILE A 95 -19.81 -6.15 11.41
CA ILE A 95 -19.13 -6.04 10.11
C ILE A 95 -19.21 -7.38 9.39
N VAL A 96 -19.76 -7.40 8.18
CA VAL A 96 -19.88 -8.59 7.33
C VAL A 96 -18.68 -8.64 6.38
N GLY A 97 -17.82 -9.65 6.57
CA GLY A 97 -16.58 -9.86 5.82
C GLY A 97 -15.33 -9.36 6.56
N ALA A 98 -14.33 -10.24 6.74
CA ALA A 98 -13.04 -9.89 7.34
C ALA A 98 -11.97 -9.60 6.28
N GLY A 99 -12.35 -8.86 5.23
CA GLY A 99 -11.45 -8.34 4.20
C GLY A 99 -10.75 -7.05 4.63
N PRO A 100 -9.86 -6.48 3.78
CA PRO A 100 -9.10 -5.27 4.10
C PRO A 100 -9.97 -4.07 4.48
N SER A 101 -11.08 -3.82 3.77
CA SER A 101 -11.96 -2.69 4.07
C SER A 101 -12.73 -2.87 5.38
N GLY A 102 -13.28 -4.06 5.62
CA GLY A 102 -14.01 -4.38 6.86
C GLY A 102 -13.12 -4.32 8.09
N LEU A 103 -11.92 -4.89 8.01
CA LEU A 103 -10.95 -4.85 9.13
C LEU A 103 -10.36 -3.46 9.36
N ALA A 104 -10.18 -2.65 8.31
CA ALA A 104 -9.79 -1.25 8.46
C ALA A 104 -10.87 -0.42 9.17
N ALA A 105 -12.12 -0.60 8.77
CA ALA A 105 -13.25 0.03 9.46
C ALA A 105 -13.34 -0.43 10.92
N ALA A 106 -13.11 -1.73 11.19
CA ALA A 106 -13.14 -2.30 12.53
C ALA A 106 -12.13 -1.63 13.48
N VAL A 107 -10.89 -1.45 13.03
CA VAL A 107 -9.84 -0.77 13.81
C VAL A 107 -10.26 0.64 14.16
N LYS A 108 -10.74 1.41 13.17
CA LYS A 108 -11.15 2.81 13.40
C LYS A 108 -12.34 2.92 14.34
N LEU A 109 -13.35 2.05 14.19
CA LEU A 109 -14.51 2.03 15.09
C LEU A 109 -14.14 1.63 16.52
N VAL A 110 -13.17 0.71 16.71
CA VAL A 110 -12.65 0.38 18.03
C VAL A 110 -11.86 1.55 18.63
N GLU A 111 -11.07 2.27 17.83
CA GLU A 111 -10.36 3.50 18.25
C GLU A 111 -11.31 4.60 18.72
N GLU A 112 -12.52 4.68 18.14
CA GLU A 112 -13.62 5.54 18.60
C GLU A 112 -14.37 4.98 19.83
N GLY A 113 -13.98 3.79 20.30
CA GLY A 113 -14.47 3.16 21.54
C GLY A 113 -15.66 2.22 21.37
N HIS A 114 -16.10 1.92 20.16
CA HIS A 114 -17.25 1.03 19.90
C HIS A 114 -16.91 -0.45 20.11
N GLU A 115 -17.90 -1.26 20.46
CA GLU A 115 -17.79 -2.73 20.45
C GLU A 115 -17.99 -3.25 19.02
N VAL A 116 -16.94 -3.85 18.43
CA VAL A 116 -16.98 -4.31 17.03
C VAL A 116 -16.86 -5.83 16.94
N GLU A 117 -17.80 -6.45 16.22
CA GLU A 117 -17.77 -7.85 15.84
C GLU A 117 -17.77 -8.02 14.32
N VAL A 118 -16.81 -8.81 13.82
CA VAL A 118 -16.66 -9.12 12.40
C VAL A 118 -17.12 -10.55 12.14
N PHE A 119 -17.94 -10.76 11.13
CA PHE A 119 -18.48 -12.06 10.71
C PHE A 119 -17.82 -12.49 9.40
N GLU A 120 -17.08 -13.59 9.44
CA GLU A 120 -16.30 -14.10 8.31
C GLU A 120 -16.75 -15.52 7.95
N SER A 121 -17.15 -15.69 6.69
CA SER A 121 -17.61 -17.00 6.18
C SER A 121 -16.48 -18.03 6.10
N ASN A 122 -15.25 -17.60 5.86
CA ASN A 122 -14.10 -18.47 5.70
C ASN A 122 -13.46 -18.85 7.05
N LYS A 123 -12.56 -19.83 7.00
CA LYS A 123 -11.85 -20.35 8.18
C LYS A 123 -10.93 -19.32 8.85
N LYS A 124 -10.33 -18.42 8.07
CA LYS A 124 -9.41 -17.36 8.54
C LYS A 124 -9.82 -16.02 7.96
N ALA A 125 -9.54 -14.94 8.70
CA ALA A 125 -9.69 -13.57 8.23
C ALA A 125 -8.64 -13.17 7.19
N GLY A 126 -8.93 -12.11 6.44
CA GLY A 126 -8.04 -11.53 5.43
C GLY A 126 -8.70 -11.34 4.05
N GLY A 127 -9.85 -11.97 3.80
CA GLY A 127 -10.55 -11.88 2.51
C GLY A 127 -9.62 -12.24 1.34
N LEU A 128 -9.69 -11.45 0.25
CA LEU A 128 -8.83 -11.67 -0.93
C LEU A 128 -7.34 -11.50 -0.64
N LEU A 129 -6.93 -10.81 0.43
CA LEU A 129 -5.51 -10.78 0.82
C LEU A 129 -4.99 -12.18 1.15
N ARG A 130 -5.83 -13.03 1.75
CA ARG A 130 -5.46 -14.42 2.06
C ARG A 130 -5.77 -15.38 0.92
N TYR A 131 -6.96 -15.23 0.34
CA TYR A 131 -7.51 -16.24 -0.56
C TYR A 131 -7.30 -15.95 -2.04
N GLY A 132 -6.92 -14.71 -2.40
CA GLY A 132 -6.69 -14.28 -3.77
C GLY A 132 -5.23 -13.97 -4.09
N ILE A 133 -4.47 -13.41 -3.14
CA ILE A 133 -3.07 -13.07 -3.38
C ILE A 133 -2.19 -14.31 -3.22
N PRO A 134 -1.27 -14.60 -4.15
CA PRO A 134 -0.39 -15.76 -4.04
C PRO A 134 0.57 -15.71 -2.84
N ASN A 135 0.78 -16.85 -2.19
CA ASN A 135 1.69 -16.97 -1.03
C ASN A 135 3.14 -16.53 -1.32
N TYR A 136 3.62 -16.64 -2.57
CA TYR A 136 4.96 -16.19 -2.94
C TYR A 136 5.10 -14.65 -2.99
N ARG A 137 3.98 -13.92 -2.96
CA ARG A 137 3.93 -12.45 -2.84
C ARG A 137 3.57 -12.02 -1.43
N LEU A 138 2.66 -12.73 -0.78
CA LEU A 138 2.16 -12.42 0.55
C LEU A 138 2.00 -13.71 1.34
N SER A 139 2.93 -13.97 2.26
CA SER A 139 2.82 -15.12 3.14
C SER A 139 1.61 -15.01 4.08
N ASP A 140 1.07 -16.17 4.48
CA ASP A 140 0.03 -16.25 5.50
C ASP A 140 0.51 -15.65 6.82
N GLU A 141 1.80 -15.83 7.12
CA GLU A 141 2.48 -15.31 8.31
C GLU A 141 2.48 -13.77 8.34
N ALA A 142 2.87 -13.13 7.23
CA ALA A 142 2.88 -11.66 7.15
C ALA A 142 1.47 -11.06 7.31
N LEU A 143 0.44 -11.73 6.78
CA LEU A 143 -0.94 -11.31 6.98
C LEU A 143 -1.45 -11.60 8.40
N ASP A 144 -1.09 -12.74 8.98
CA ASP A 144 -1.46 -13.12 10.35
C ASP A 144 -0.87 -12.13 11.37
N GLU A 145 0.32 -11.58 11.11
CA GLU A 145 0.93 -10.51 11.92
C GLU A 145 0.10 -9.22 11.96
N ASP A 146 -0.40 -8.76 10.81
CA ASP A 146 -1.26 -7.57 10.74
C ASP A 146 -2.60 -7.85 11.46
N ILE A 147 -3.19 -9.04 11.24
CA ILE A 147 -4.47 -9.44 11.88
C ILE A 147 -4.32 -9.60 13.39
N LYS A 148 -3.21 -10.16 13.88
CA LYS A 148 -2.91 -10.30 15.32
C LYS A 148 -3.01 -8.94 16.02
N ARG A 149 -2.45 -7.89 15.40
CA ARG A 149 -2.50 -6.51 15.92
C ARG A 149 -3.90 -5.91 15.85
N ILE A 150 -4.63 -6.17 14.76
CA ILE A 150 -6.04 -5.75 14.64
C ILE A 150 -6.88 -6.36 15.77
N THR A 151 -6.71 -7.66 16.05
CA THR A 151 -7.44 -8.31 17.15
C THR A 151 -6.96 -7.85 18.52
N ALA A 152 -5.67 -7.54 18.68
CA ALA A 152 -5.13 -7.00 19.92
C ALA A 152 -5.81 -5.68 20.28
N LYS A 153 -6.10 -4.81 19.29
CA LYS A 153 -6.85 -3.55 19.49
C LYS A 153 -8.25 -3.74 20.08
N GLY A 154 -8.84 -4.94 20.01
CA GLY A 154 -10.15 -5.26 20.57
C GLY A 154 -11.19 -5.70 19.54
N VAL A 155 -10.81 -5.80 18.26
CA VAL A 155 -11.68 -6.32 17.20
C VAL A 155 -11.94 -7.82 17.41
N LYS A 156 -13.20 -8.22 17.55
CA LYS A 156 -13.59 -9.63 17.63
C LYS A 156 -13.92 -10.17 16.25
N ILE A 157 -13.31 -11.28 15.85
CA ILE A 157 -13.53 -11.90 14.54
C ILE A 157 -14.15 -13.28 14.72
N ASN A 158 -15.37 -13.45 14.24
CA ASN A 158 -16.13 -14.69 14.22
C ASN A 158 -15.96 -15.38 12.86
N THR A 159 -14.99 -16.30 12.75
CA THR A 159 -14.75 -17.08 11.52
C THR A 159 -15.71 -18.27 11.39
N ASN A 160 -15.85 -18.81 10.17
CA ASN A 160 -16.82 -19.85 9.83
C ASN A 160 -18.27 -19.44 10.19
N LYS A 161 -18.58 -18.15 10.11
CA LYS A 161 -19.91 -17.61 10.40
C LYS A 161 -20.37 -16.77 9.22
N ALA A 162 -21.06 -17.42 8.28
CA ALA A 162 -21.56 -16.80 7.06
C ALA A 162 -22.91 -16.12 7.31
N VAL A 163 -23.00 -14.83 7.01
CA VAL A 163 -24.26 -14.10 7.04
C VAL A 163 -25.15 -14.57 5.90
N GLY A 164 -26.44 -14.81 6.18
CA GLY A 164 -27.40 -15.47 5.29
C GLY A 164 -27.52 -16.98 5.49
N LYS A 165 -26.58 -17.61 6.20
CA LYS A 165 -26.60 -19.05 6.48
C LYS A 165 -26.57 -19.36 7.97
N ASP A 166 -25.59 -18.81 8.69
CA ASP A 166 -25.36 -19.07 10.11
C ASP A 166 -25.93 -17.95 11.01
N ILE A 167 -26.16 -16.76 10.45
CA ILE A 167 -26.83 -15.62 11.07
C ILE A 167 -27.48 -14.78 9.97
N SER A 168 -28.70 -14.29 10.17
CA SER A 168 -29.39 -13.44 9.18
C SER A 168 -28.96 -11.97 9.28
N LEU A 169 -29.19 -11.20 8.20
CA LEU A 169 -28.99 -9.74 8.24
C LEU A 169 -29.93 -9.06 9.23
N ASP A 170 -31.18 -9.55 9.36
CA ASP A 170 -32.15 -8.99 10.29
C ASP A 170 -31.74 -9.19 11.75
N GLU A 171 -31.20 -10.36 12.10
CA GLU A 171 -30.60 -10.57 13.43
C GLU A 171 -29.45 -9.58 13.71
N LEU A 172 -28.63 -9.24 12.70
CA LEU A 172 -27.59 -8.22 12.88
C LEU A 172 -28.20 -6.84 13.11
N ARG A 173 -29.26 -6.48 12.38
CA ARG A 173 -29.97 -5.21 12.55
C ARG A 173 -30.66 -5.07 13.91
N GLU A 174 -31.16 -6.18 14.47
CA GLU A 174 -31.81 -6.19 15.79
C GLU A 174 -30.80 -6.09 16.95
N ASN A 175 -29.60 -6.65 16.79
CA ASN A 175 -28.64 -6.81 17.89
C ASN A 175 -27.49 -5.79 17.90
N TYR A 176 -27.32 -5.02 16.83
CA TYR A 176 -26.24 -4.04 16.65
C TYR A 176 -26.81 -2.68 16.27
N ASP A 177 -26.16 -1.60 16.73
CA ASP A 177 -26.57 -0.23 16.41
C ASP A 177 -26.25 0.17 14.96
N ALA A 178 -25.30 -0.53 14.31
CA ALA A 178 -24.98 -0.38 12.89
C ALA A 178 -24.41 -1.69 12.32
N THR A 179 -24.65 -1.92 11.03
CA THR A 179 -24.09 -3.06 10.27
C THR A 179 -23.34 -2.57 9.03
N LEU A 180 -22.10 -3.03 8.82
CA LEU A 180 -21.29 -2.71 7.65
C LEU A 180 -21.12 -3.94 6.74
N VAL A 181 -21.59 -3.86 5.50
CA VAL A 181 -21.44 -4.90 4.48
C VAL A 181 -20.17 -4.67 3.66
N SER A 182 -19.17 -5.54 3.85
CA SER A 182 -17.82 -5.42 3.27
C SER A 182 -17.32 -6.71 2.58
N VAL A 183 -18.24 -7.44 1.94
CA VAL A 183 -18.00 -8.78 1.36
C VAL A 183 -17.07 -8.82 0.14
N GLY A 184 -16.73 -7.67 -0.43
CA GLY A 184 -15.83 -7.56 -1.60
C GLY A 184 -16.38 -8.22 -2.87
N LEU A 185 -15.49 -8.50 -3.82
CA LEU A 185 -15.80 -9.21 -5.08
C LEU A 185 -15.20 -10.62 -5.04
N SER A 186 -15.80 -11.49 -4.23
CA SER A 186 -15.25 -12.80 -3.88
C SER A 186 -15.44 -13.90 -4.93
N GLU A 187 -16.24 -13.67 -5.97
CA GLU A 187 -16.54 -14.65 -7.02
C GLU A 187 -15.94 -14.23 -8.36
N SER A 188 -15.62 -15.22 -9.21
CA SER A 188 -15.15 -14.97 -10.58
C SER A 188 -16.31 -14.81 -11.57
N ARG A 189 -16.11 -13.97 -12.58
CA ARG A 189 -16.98 -13.93 -13.75
C ARG A 189 -16.56 -15.00 -14.76
N THR A 190 -17.53 -15.45 -15.56
CA THR A 190 -17.30 -16.40 -16.66
C THR A 190 -17.66 -15.77 -18.02
N LEU A 191 -17.24 -16.43 -19.10
CA LEU A 191 -17.52 -16.05 -20.48
C LEU A 191 -18.67 -16.88 -21.05
N PRO A 192 -19.63 -16.27 -21.77
CA PRO A 192 -20.71 -17.00 -22.43
C PRO A 192 -20.23 -17.59 -23.76
N ILE A 193 -19.25 -18.50 -23.72
CA ILE A 193 -18.69 -19.17 -24.90
C ILE A 193 -18.85 -20.68 -24.83
N GLU A 194 -18.92 -21.34 -25.99
CA GLU A 194 -19.09 -22.79 -26.06
C GLU A 194 -17.89 -23.53 -25.42
N GLY A 195 -18.20 -24.52 -24.58
CA GLY A 195 -17.24 -25.39 -23.92
C GLY A 195 -16.56 -24.81 -22.69
N ILE A 196 -17.00 -23.64 -22.20
CA ILE A 196 -16.42 -22.98 -21.02
C ILE A 196 -16.58 -23.81 -19.72
N ASP A 197 -17.60 -24.66 -19.63
CA ASP A 197 -17.86 -25.52 -18.46
C ASP A 197 -17.17 -26.90 -18.54
N ALA A 198 -16.24 -27.09 -19.48
CA ALA A 198 -15.54 -28.36 -19.66
C ALA A 198 -14.57 -28.67 -18.51
N GLU A 199 -14.31 -29.96 -18.27
CA GLU A 199 -13.28 -30.39 -17.32
C GLU A 199 -11.90 -29.87 -17.76
N GLY A 200 -11.19 -29.19 -16.85
CA GLY A 200 -9.93 -28.51 -17.11
C GLY A 200 -10.04 -27.01 -17.33
N VAL A 201 -11.26 -26.44 -17.33
CA VAL A 201 -11.47 -25.00 -17.19
C VAL A 201 -11.62 -24.65 -15.71
N HIS A 202 -10.88 -23.63 -15.26
CA HIS A 202 -10.92 -23.11 -13.90
C HIS A 202 -11.20 -21.61 -13.91
N LEU A 203 -11.82 -21.13 -12.82
CA LEU A 203 -12.00 -19.71 -12.57
C LEU A 203 -10.93 -19.18 -11.61
N ALA A 204 -10.51 -17.92 -11.80
CA ALA A 204 -9.37 -17.33 -11.09
C ALA A 204 -9.46 -17.42 -9.57
N THR A 205 -10.58 -17.00 -8.99
CA THR A 205 -10.76 -16.92 -7.52
C THR A 205 -10.66 -18.30 -6.88
N ASP A 206 -11.29 -19.31 -7.49
CA ASP A 206 -11.29 -20.68 -6.97
C ASP A 206 -9.92 -21.33 -7.15
N PHE A 207 -9.28 -21.08 -8.29
CA PHE A 207 -7.93 -21.56 -8.58
C PHE A 207 -6.91 -20.98 -7.59
N LEU A 208 -6.90 -19.66 -7.36
CA LEU A 208 -5.99 -18.99 -6.43
C LEU A 208 -6.26 -19.43 -4.98
N ARG A 209 -7.53 -19.54 -4.59
CA ARG A 209 -7.91 -20.07 -3.27
C ARG A 209 -7.39 -21.49 -3.06
N ALA A 210 -7.52 -22.36 -4.06
CA ALA A 210 -6.97 -23.72 -4.02
C ALA A 210 -5.44 -23.69 -3.98
N CYS A 211 -4.80 -22.83 -4.76
CA CYS A 211 -3.35 -22.61 -4.76
C CYS A 211 -2.82 -22.13 -3.41
N ASN A 212 -3.60 -21.41 -2.61
CA ASN A 212 -3.18 -20.99 -1.25
C ASN A 212 -3.50 -22.04 -0.19
N SER A 213 -4.33 -23.03 -0.51
CA SER A 213 -4.66 -24.14 0.39
C SER A 213 -3.59 -25.24 0.40
N LYS A 214 -3.75 -26.24 1.26
CA LYS A 214 -2.93 -27.48 1.23
C LYS A 214 -3.30 -28.37 0.05
N ASP A 215 -4.56 -28.30 -0.41
CA ASP A 215 -5.10 -29.09 -1.51
C ASP A 215 -4.92 -28.32 -2.83
N LYS A 216 -3.67 -28.29 -3.30
CA LYS A 216 -3.31 -27.57 -4.53
C LYS A 216 -4.09 -28.12 -5.74
N PRO A 217 -4.56 -27.26 -6.66
CA PRO A 217 -5.28 -27.71 -7.83
C PRO A 217 -4.35 -28.50 -8.76
N LYS A 218 -4.91 -29.49 -9.47
CA LYS A 218 -4.20 -30.21 -10.52
C LYS A 218 -4.25 -29.41 -11.81
N VAL A 219 -3.10 -29.29 -12.47
CA VAL A 219 -2.97 -28.64 -13.77
C VAL A 219 -2.28 -29.59 -14.75
N GLY A 220 -2.57 -29.43 -16.04
CA GLY A 220 -1.90 -30.17 -17.11
C GLY A 220 -0.56 -29.57 -17.51
N LYS A 221 -0.02 -29.98 -18.66
CA LYS A 221 1.31 -29.56 -19.13
C LYS A 221 1.27 -28.31 -20.01
N ASN A 222 0.11 -27.96 -20.56
CA ASN A 222 -0.07 -26.83 -21.46
C ASN A 222 -1.21 -25.99 -20.92
N ILE A 223 -0.86 -24.94 -20.20
CA ILE A 223 -1.79 -24.13 -19.41
C ILE A 223 -2.01 -22.79 -20.13
N LEU A 224 -3.27 -22.44 -20.32
CA LEU A 224 -3.69 -21.16 -20.89
C LEU A 224 -4.37 -20.32 -19.80
N VAL A 225 -3.87 -19.09 -19.60
CA VAL A 225 -4.49 -18.11 -18.71
C VAL A 225 -5.10 -17.00 -19.56
N ILE A 226 -6.40 -16.73 -19.36
CA ILE A 226 -7.13 -15.70 -20.11
C ILE A 226 -7.19 -14.42 -19.26
N GLY A 227 -6.52 -13.37 -19.72
CA GLY A 227 -6.52 -12.03 -19.12
C GLY A 227 -5.15 -11.33 -19.16
N GLY A 228 -5.16 -10.00 -19.09
CA GLY A 228 -3.94 -9.16 -19.13
C GLY A 228 -3.63 -8.42 -17.83
N GLY A 229 -4.47 -8.53 -16.79
CA GLY A 229 -4.30 -7.81 -15.52
C GLY A 229 -3.43 -8.54 -14.50
N ASN A 230 -3.18 -7.92 -13.33
CA ASN A 230 -2.34 -8.48 -12.27
C ASN A 230 -2.81 -9.87 -11.80
N VAL A 231 -4.12 -10.11 -11.72
CA VAL A 231 -4.68 -11.44 -11.40
C VAL A 231 -4.25 -12.50 -12.42
N ALA A 232 -4.20 -12.15 -13.71
CA ALA A 232 -3.76 -13.06 -14.76
C ALA A 232 -2.29 -13.43 -14.60
N VAL A 233 -1.44 -12.44 -14.26
CA VAL A 233 -0.02 -12.67 -13.96
C VAL A 233 0.13 -13.57 -12.74
N ASP A 234 -0.58 -13.28 -11.65
CA ASP A 234 -0.57 -14.08 -10.43
C ASP A 234 -1.00 -15.53 -10.69
N VAL A 235 -2.07 -15.74 -11.46
CA VAL A 235 -2.54 -17.07 -11.86
C VAL A 235 -1.50 -17.80 -12.71
N ALA A 236 -0.92 -17.15 -13.71
CA ALA A 236 0.08 -17.75 -14.59
C ALA A 236 1.34 -18.18 -13.82
N ARG A 237 1.80 -17.35 -12.89
CA ARG A 237 2.95 -17.62 -12.03
C ARG A 237 2.67 -18.70 -10.98
N ASN A 238 1.45 -18.81 -10.47
CA ASN A 238 1.04 -19.95 -9.64
C ASN A 238 0.99 -21.25 -10.46
N ALA A 239 0.39 -21.22 -11.65
CA ALA A 239 0.33 -22.37 -12.55
C ALA A 239 1.73 -22.89 -12.87
N ARG A 240 2.68 -21.98 -13.12
CA ARG A 240 4.10 -22.30 -13.34
C ARG A 240 4.78 -22.92 -12.11
N ARG A 241 4.32 -22.61 -10.89
CA ARG A 241 4.83 -23.19 -9.63
C ARG A 241 4.23 -24.55 -9.29
N LEU A 242 2.97 -24.78 -9.67
CA LEU A 242 2.34 -26.09 -9.55
C LEU A 242 3.07 -27.14 -10.41
N ASP A 243 3.57 -26.72 -11.58
CA ASP A 243 4.41 -27.54 -12.43
C ASP A 243 5.47 -26.69 -13.15
N SER A 244 6.69 -26.70 -12.59
CA SER A 244 7.85 -25.99 -13.16
C SER A 244 8.24 -26.44 -14.59
N GLY A 245 7.72 -27.58 -15.05
CA GLY A 245 7.89 -28.09 -16.42
C GLY A 245 6.75 -27.71 -17.37
N ALA A 246 5.63 -27.16 -16.90
CA ALA A 246 4.46 -26.86 -17.73
C ALA A 246 4.68 -25.63 -18.63
N LYS A 247 4.26 -25.71 -19.89
CA LYS A 247 4.19 -24.54 -20.76
C LYS A 247 3.00 -23.69 -20.33
N VAL A 248 3.26 -22.45 -19.89
CA VAL A 248 2.21 -21.50 -19.50
C VAL A 248 2.14 -20.36 -20.51
N ILE A 249 0.95 -20.12 -21.03
CA ILE A 249 0.65 -19.06 -21.99
C ILE A 249 -0.43 -18.16 -21.39
N MET A 250 -0.18 -16.86 -21.34
CA MET A 250 -1.21 -15.85 -21.10
C MET A 250 -1.74 -15.36 -22.44
N ALA A 251 -3.06 -15.27 -22.59
CA ALA A 251 -3.70 -14.64 -23.73
C ALA A 251 -4.60 -13.50 -23.26
N CYS A 252 -4.46 -12.32 -23.87
CA CYS A 252 -5.20 -11.12 -23.47
C CYS A 252 -5.68 -10.32 -24.69
N LEU A 253 -6.66 -9.44 -24.45
CA LEU A 253 -7.27 -8.61 -25.48
C LEU A 253 -6.37 -7.43 -25.84
N GLU A 254 -5.65 -6.94 -24.85
CA GLU A 254 -4.81 -5.77 -24.86
C GLU A 254 -3.54 -6.00 -25.69
N SER A 255 -3.09 -4.95 -26.37
CA SER A 255 -1.73 -4.92 -26.90
C SER A 255 -0.71 -4.93 -25.76
N ASN A 256 0.58 -5.14 -26.07
CA ASN A 256 1.63 -5.18 -25.05
C ASN A 256 1.69 -3.90 -24.20
N ASP A 257 1.39 -2.75 -24.80
CA ASP A 257 1.50 -1.43 -24.15
C ASP A 257 0.20 -1.04 -23.40
N GLU A 258 -0.88 -1.79 -23.61
CA GLU A 258 -2.20 -1.57 -23.00
C GLU A 258 -2.49 -2.57 -21.87
N MET A 259 -1.57 -3.50 -21.57
CA MET A 259 -1.78 -4.51 -20.53
C MET A 259 -2.04 -3.84 -19.17
N PRO A 260 -3.13 -4.20 -18.46
CA PRO A 260 -3.43 -3.60 -17.15
C PRO A 260 -2.48 -4.05 -16.03
N ALA A 261 -1.74 -5.13 -16.22
CA ALA A 261 -0.78 -5.60 -15.24
C ALA A 261 0.42 -4.65 -15.13
N SER A 262 0.95 -4.55 -13.92
CA SER A 262 2.14 -3.76 -13.65
C SER A 262 3.35 -4.26 -14.45
N LEU A 263 4.13 -3.34 -15.03
CA LEU A 263 5.28 -3.67 -15.89
C LEU A 263 6.27 -4.63 -15.22
N TRP A 264 6.59 -4.41 -13.94
CA TRP A 264 7.50 -5.27 -13.19
C TRP A 264 6.96 -6.70 -12.98
N GLU A 265 5.64 -6.88 -12.88
CA GLU A 265 5.04 -8.21 -12.77
C GLU A 265 5.06 -8.96 -14.10
N ILE A 266 4.86 -8.23 -15.22
CA ILE A 266 5.00 -8.78 -16.57
C ILE A 266 6.45 -9.22 -16.80
N GLU A 267 7.43 -8.42 -16.40
CA GLU A 267 8.86 -8.77 -16.46
C GLU A 267 9.17 -10.02 -15.64
N GLU A 268 8.69 -10.10 -14.40
CA GLU A 268 8.86 -11.28 -13.54
C GLU A 268 8.21 -12.54 -14.13
N ALA A 269 7.07 -12.42 -14.82
CA ALA A 269 6.45 -13.53 -15.53
C ALA A 269 7.30 -13.99 -16.72
N LYS A 270 7.87 -13.05 -17.48
CA LYS A 270 8.80 -13.34 -18.59
C LYS A 270 10.07 -14.04 -18.10
N GLU A 271 10.64 -13.61 -16.97
CA GLU A 271 11.78 -14.30 -16.31
C GLU A 271 11.46 -15.76 -15.97
N GLU A 272 10.20 -16.05 -15.59
CA GLU A 272 9.70 -17.39 -15.29
C GLU A 272 9.32 -18.21 -16.55
N LYS A 273 9.59 -17.64 -17.74
CA LYS A 273 9.34 -18.21 -19.08
C LYS A 273 7.84 -18.39 -19.39
N ILE A 274 7.00 -17.48 -18.89
CA ILE A 274 5.58 -17.39 -19.24
C ILE A 274 5.46 -16.63 -20.57
N GLU A 275 4.79 -17.24 -21.55
CA GLU A 275 4.56 -16.65 -22.87
C GLU A 275 3.33 -15.74 -22.83
N VAL A 276 3.40 -14.52 -23.37
CA VAL A 276 2.26 -13.61 -23.47
C VAL A 276 1.83 -13.47 -24.93
N LYS A 277 0.54 -13.65 -25.17
CA LYS A 277 -0.12 -13.52 -26.47
C LYS A 277 -1.16 -12.39 -26.41
N ASN A 278 -0.77 -11.24 -26.96
CA ASN A 278 -1.61 -10.05 -27.03
C ASN A 278 -2.61 -10.10 -28.19
N CYS A 279 -3.61 -9.23 -28.15
CA CYS A 279 -4.62 -9.06 -29.19
C CYS A 279 -5.41 -10.33 -29.53
N MET A 280 -5.64 -11.22 -28.56
CA MET A 280 -6.31 -12.51 -28.75
C MET A 280 -7.64 -12.58 -27.97
N GLY A 281 -8.74 -12.51 -28.71
CA GLY A 281 -10.12 -12.64 -28.23
C GLY A 281 -10.55 -14.10 -28.05
N PRO A 282 -10.96 -14.55 -26.86
CA PRO A 282 -11.42 -15.93 -26.66
C PRO A 282 -12.73 -16.18 -27.41
N ARG A 283 -12.79 -17.21 -28.27
CA ARG A 283 -13.96 -17.52 -29.11
C ARG A 283 -14.71 -18.77 -28.69
N LYS A 284 -14.00 -19.89 -28.53
CA LYS A 284 -14.58 -21.20 -28.24
C LYS A 284 -13.56 -22.14 -27.61
N VAL A 285 -13.96 -22.87 -26.58
CA VAL A 285 -13.15 -23.94 -25.99
C VAL A 285 -13.33 -25.22 -26.82
N LYS A 286 -12.23 -25.87 -27.18
CA LYS A 286 -12.26 -27.15 -27.89
C LYS A 286 -12.30 -28.28 -26.87
N VAL A 287 -13.42 -28.99 -26.87
CA VAL A 287 -13.69 -30.10 -25.94
C VAL A 287 -13.65 -31.43 -26.68
N LYS A 288 -13.05 -32.44 -26.05
CA LYS A 288 -13.12 -33.85 -26.48
C LYS A 288 -13.38 -34.70 -25.24
N ASP A 289 -14.38 -35.58 -25.28
CA ASP A 289 -14.75 -36.47 -24.17
C ASP A 289 -15.00 -35.71 -22.85
N GLY A 290 -15.60 -34.52 -22.93
CA GLY A 290 -15.87 -33.64 -21.78
C GLY A 290 -14.67 -32.84 -21.26
N LYS A 291 -13.46 -33.05 -21.82
CA LYS A 291 -12.21 -32.41 -21.37
C LYS A 291 -11.69 -31.39 -22.37
N VAL A 292 -11.03 -30.36 -21.86
CA VAL A 292 -10.33 -29.35 -22.66
C VAL A 292 -9.20 -29.99 -23.48
N THR A 293 -9.12 -29.61 -24.76
CA THR A 293 -8.00 -29.97 -25.66
C THR A 293 -7.39 -28.78 -26.39
N GLY A 294 -7.99 -27.59 -26.24
CA GLY A 294 -7.49 -26.34 -26.79
C GLY A 294 -8.52 -25.22 -26.76
N MET A 295 -8.15 -24.08 -27.32
CA MET A 295 -9.03 -22.91 -27.42
C MET A 295 -8.82 -22.20 -28.76
N HIS A 296 -9.94 -21.80 -29.38
CA HIS A 296 -9.98 -20.94 -30.56
C HIS A 296 -10.05 -19.47 -30.15
N PHE A 297 -9.38 -18.63 -30.93
CA PHE A 297 -9.33 -17.20 -30.75
C PHE A 297 -9.59 -16.46 -32.06
N ILE A 298 -10.04 -15.23 -31.91
CA ILE A 298 -10.20 -14.22 -32.96
C ILE A 298 -9.29 -13.03 -32.65
N THR A 299 -8.90 -12.27 -33.66
CA THR A 299 -8.05 -11.09 -33.43
C THR A 299 -8.84 -9.97 -32.76
N CYS A 300 -8.32 -9.43 -31.65
CA CYS A 300 -8.82 -8.19 -31.05
C CYS A 300 -8.18 -7.00 -31.77
N ALA A 301 -8.99 -6.22 -32.50
CA ALA A 301 -8.50 -5.07 -33.26
C ALA A 301 -8.29 -3.83 -32.37
N SER A 302 -9.14 -3.66 -31.36
CA SER A 302 -9.05 -2.57 -30.39
C SER A 302 -9.83 -2.95 -29.14
N VAL A 303 -9.33 -2.58 -27.96
CA VAL A 303 -9.98 -2.86 -26.66
C VAL A 303 -10.90 -1.73 -26.22
N PHE A 304 -10.56 -0.49 -26.57
CA PHE A 304 -11.24 0.71 -26.09
C PHE A 304 -11.90 1.47 -27.24
N ASP A 305 -13.06 2.08 -26.98
CA ASP A 305 -13.65 3.03 -27.92
C ASP A 305 -12.88 4.38 -27.93
N ASN A 306 -13.30 5.30 -28.81
CA ASN A 306 -12.72 6.63 -28.92
C ASN A 306 -12.88 7.51 -27.65
N LYS A 307 -13.66 7.07 -26.67
CA LYS A 307 -13.84 7.72 -25.36
C LYS A 307 -13.05 6.99 -24.26
N GLY A 308 -12.20 6.02 -24.61
CA GLY A 308 -11.41 5.23 -23.66
C GLY A 308 -12.24 4.23 -22.86
N ARG A 309 -13.49 3.96 -23.24
CA ARG A 309 -14.34 2.98 -22.55
C ARG A 309 -14.05 1.60 -23.10
N PHE A 310 -14.00 0.61 -22.21
CA PHE A 310 -13.84 -0.79 -22.58
C PHE A 310 -14.96 -1.21 -23.53
N ASN A 311 -14.62 -1.47 -24.80
CA ASN A 311 -15.53 -1.83 -25.87
C ASN A 311 -14.75 -2.58 -26.97
N PRO A 312 -14.37 -3.83 -26.73
CA PRO A 312 -13.48 -4.55 -27.63
C PRO A 312 -14.13 -4.81 -28.98
N THR A 313 -13.36 -4.63 -30.05
CA THR A 313 -13.75 -4.90 -31.43
C THR A 313 -12.89 -6.03 -31.99
N PHE A 314 -13.52 -6.94 -32.73
CA PHE A 314 -12.88 -8.16 -33.20
C PHE A 314 -12.89 -8.24 -34.72
N VAL A 315 -11.83 -8.81 -35.27
CA VAL A 315 -11.79 -9.28 -36.65
C VAL A 315 -12.25 -10.72 -36.63
N ASP A 316 -13.23 -11.07 -37.46
CA ASP A 316 -13.71 -12.46 -37.58
C ASP A 316 -12.74 -13.27 -38.44
N ASP A 317 -11.54 -13.48 -37.88
CA ASP A 317 -10.50 -14.28 -38.45
C ASP A 317 -10.20 -15.43 -37.49
N GLU A 318 -10.70 -16.63 -37.80
CA GLU A 318 -10.42 -17.85 -37.03
C GLU A 318 -8.96 -18.33 -37.23
N LYS A 319 -7.99 -17.44 -37.00
CA LYS A 319 -6.57 -17.66 -37.31
C LYS A 319 -5.81 -18.36 -36.20
N HIS A 320 -6.34 -18.38 -34.98
CA HIS A 320 -5.55 -18.72 -33.81
C HIS A 320 -6.18 -19.87 -33.02
N PHE A 321 -5.45 -20.99 -32.95
CA PHE A 321 -5.78 -22.13 -32.10
C PHE A 321 -4.60 -22.45 -31.19
N LEU A 322 -4.85 -22.52 -29.88
CA LEU A 322 -3.86 -22.95 -28.90
C LEU A 322 -4.26 -24.33 -28.37
N LYS A 323 -3.39 -25.32 -28.55
CA LYS A 323 -3.56 -26.66 -27.98
C LYS A 323 -3.13 -26.63 -26.51
N VAL A 324 -4.10 -26.79 -25.62
CA VAL A 324 -3.92 -26.72 -24.16
C VAL A 324 -4.80 -27.75 -23.46
N ASP A 325 -4.40 -28.13 -22.25
CA ASP A 325 -5.09 -29.12 -21.41
C ASP A 325 -5.64 -28.51 -20.11
N THR A 326 -5.32 -27.24 -19.84
CA THR A 326 -5.89 -26.46 -18.73
C THR A 326 -6.13 -25.03 -19.18
N ILE A 327 -7.31 -24.48 -18.88
CA ILE A 327 -7.67 -23.08 -19.13
C ILE A 327 -8.04 -22.43 -17.80
N ILE A 328 -7.51 -21.25 -17.50
CA ILE A 328 -7.85 -20.50 -16.29
C ILE A 328 -8.34 -19.11 -16.70
N VAL A 329 -9.58 -18.79 -16.32
CA VAL A 329 -10.28 -17.58 -16.76
C VAL A 329 -10.16 -16.49 -15.68
N THR A 330 -9.64 -15.32 -16.07
CA THR A 330 -9.36 -14.20 -15.14
C THR A 330 -10.03 -12.88 -15.57
N ILE A 331 -11.23 -12.97 -16.17
CA ILE A 331 -11.94 -11.84 -16.79
C ILE A 331 -12.80 -10.99 -15.82
N GLY A 332 -12.38 -10.92 -14.56
CA GLY A 332 -12.99 -10.08 -13.53
C GLY A 332 -13.78 -10.83 -12.46
N GLN A 333 -14.28 -10.06 -11.50
CA GLN A 333 -14.89 -10.56 -10.27
C GLN A 333 -16.28 -9.96 -10.04
N GLN A 334 -17.05 -10.58 -9.15
CA GLN A 334 -18.35 -10.11 -8.70
C GLN A 334 -18.56 -10.41 -7.21
N ALA A 335 -19.49 -9.68 -6.58
CA ALA A 335 -19.90 -9.95 -5.21
C ALA A 335 -20.95 -11.05 -5.16
N ASN A 336 -20.89 -11.89 -4.12
CA ASN A 336 -22.05 -12.68 -3.72
C ASN A 336 -22.94 -11.83 -2.82
N LEU A 337 -24.18 -11.59 -3.24
CA LEU A 337 -25.16 -10.75 -2.54
C LEU A 337 -26.44 -11.51 -2.19
N ASP A 338 -26.45 -12.84 -2.32
CA ASP A 338 -27.66 -13.68 -2.19
C ASP A 338 -28.27 -13.65 -0.78
N PHE A 339 -27.49 -13.24 0.22
CA PHE A 339 -27.93 -13.09 1.60
C PHE A 339 -28.66 -11.77 1.88
N LEU A 340 -28.68 -10.84 0.92
CA LEU A 340 -29.34 -9.54 1.06
C LEU A 340 -30.76 -9.58 0.51
N PRO A 341 -31.68 -8.76 1.06
CA PRO A 341 -33.00 -8.55 0.44
C PRO A 341 -32.89 -8.09 -1.02
N ALA A 342 -33.81 -8.56 -1.87
CA ALA A 342 -33.80 -8.26 -3.31
C ALA A 342 -33.81 -6.75 -3.61
N ASP A 343 -34.50 -5.96 -2.79
CA ASP A 343 -34.57 -4.49 -2.96
C ASP A 343 -33.23 -3.79 -2.74
N PHE A 344 -32.26 -4.45 -2.10
CA PHE A 344 -30.91 -3.89 -1.90
C PHE A 344 -30.01 -4.15 -3.12
N VAL A 345 -30.46 -4.96 -4.09
CA VAL A 345 -29.62 -5.40 -5.21
C VAL A 345 -30.26 -5.02 -6.54
N ASN A 346 -29.51 -4.29 -7.37
CA ASN A 346 -29.92 -3.94 -8.73
C ASN A 346 -28.87 -4.43 -9.74
N LYS A 347 -29.27 -5.33 -10.65
CA LYS A 347 -28.39 -5.93 -11.67
C LYS A 347 -27.09 -6.51 -11.09
N GLY A 348 -27.20 -7.22 -9.97
CA GLY A 348 -26.05 -7.86 -9.29
C GLY A 348 -25.11 -6.87 -8.61
N ARG A 349 -25.56 -5.65 -8.31
CA ARG A 349 -24.81 -4.64 -7.56
C ARG A 349 -25.62 -4.18 -6.36
N LEU A 350 -24.93 -3.89 -5.27
CA LEU A 350 -25.53 -3.30 -4.09
C LEU A 350 -26.01 -1.88 -4.39
N VAL A 351 -27.21 -1.54 -3.97
CA VAL A 351 -27.79 -0.20 -4.03
C VAL A 351 -27.45 0.52 -2.73
N PHE A 352 -26.87 1.71 -2.82
CA PHE A 352 -26.47 2.51 -1.66
C PHE A 352 -26.33 3.99 -2.06
N ASP A 353 -26.40 4.88 -1.07
CA ASP A 353 -26.10 6.31 -1.22
C ASP A 353 -24.58 6.53 -1.30
N SER A 354 -24.10 7.18 -2.36
CA SER A 354 -22.65 7.33 -2.59
C SER A 354 -21.94 8.26 -1.61
N ASP A 355 -22.68 9.17 -0.98
CA ASP A 355 -22.15 10.21 -0.10
C ASP A 355 -22.12 9.72 1.34
N THR A 356 -23.14 8.96 1.77
CA THR A 356 -23.22 8.41 3.13
C THR A 356 -22.82 6.94 3.23
N LEU A 357 -22.62 6.26 2.10
CA LEU A 357 -22.41 4.80 2.03
C LEU A 357 -23.54 3.96 2.64
N SER A 358 -24.70 4.57 2.89
CA SER A 358 -25.87 3.92 3.48
C SER A 358 -26.56 3.03 2.45
N VAL A 359 -26.79 1.76 2.80
CA VAL A 359 -27.69 0.85 2.08
C VAL A 359 -29.13 1.08 2.53
N THR A 360 -29.31 1.41 3.81
CA THR A 360 -30.61 1.71 4.42
C THR A 360 -30.50 2.91 5.38
N ASP A 361 -31.64 3.56 5.65
CA ASP A 361 -31.72 4.67 6.61
C ASP A 361 -31.60 4.21 8.07
N ASP A 362 -31.77 2.91 8.34
CA ASP A 362 -31.76 2.31 9.67
C ASP A 362 -30.42 1.67 10.07
N GLY A 363 -29.32 2.10 9.43
CA GLY A 363 -27.97 1.81 9.90
C GLY A 363 -27.27 0.64 9.23
N VAL A 364 -27.65 0.27 8.01
CA VAL A 364 -26.85 -0.63 7.15
C VAL A 364 -26.00 0.20 6.19
N PHE A 365 -24.69 -0.05 6.17
CA PHE A 365 -23.71 0.64 5.35
C PHE A 365 -22.91 -0.33 4.49
N THR A 366 -22.15 0.17 3.52
CA THR A 366 -21.24 -0.66 2.71
C THR A 366 -19.87 -0.01 2.50
N CYS A 367 -18.85 -0.84 2.26
CA CYS A 367 -17.52 -0.37 1.88
C CYS A 367 -16.72 -1.43 1.11
N GLY A 368 -15.57 -1.03 0.58
CA GLY A 368 -14.68 -1.86 -0.21
C GLY A 368 -15.18 -2.08 -1.63
N GLU A 369 -14.69 -3.14 -2.27
CA GLU A 369 -14.89 -3.39 -3.70
C GLU A 369 -16.35 -3.66 -4.07
N VAL A 370 -17.18 -4.14 -3.13
CA VAL A 370 -18.63 -4.30 -3.35
C VAL A 370 -19.32 -2.96 -3.66
N SER A 371 -18.76 -1.85 -3.15
CA SER A 371 -19.27 -0.49 -3.37
C SER A 371 -18.53 0.27 -4.48
N LYS A 372 -17.19 0.19 -4.52
CA LYS A 372 -16.34 0.98 -5.45
C LYS A 372 -15.97 0.23 -6.72
N GLY A 373 -16.22 -1.07 -6.80
CA GLY A 373 -15.69 -1.94 -7.85
C GLY A 373 -14.27 -2.44 -7.55
N PRO A 374 -13.66 -3.21 -8.47
CA PRO A 374 -12.35 -3.81 -8.26
C PRO A 374 -11.27 -2.74 -8.10
N GLY A 375 -10.34 -2.94 -7.16
CA GLY A 375 -9.31 -1.95 -6.86
C GLY A 375 -8.13 -2.50 -6.08
N SER A 376 -7.25 -1.59 -5.64
CA SER A 376 -6.08 -1.97 -4.84
C SER A 376 -6.45 -2.17 -3.37
N ALA A 377 -5.69 -3.02 -2.67
CA ALA A 377 -5.87 -3.24 -1.23
C ALA A 377 -5.83 -1.94 -0.42
N ILE A 378 -4.94 -1.01 -0.78
CA ILE A 378 -4.82 0.29 -0.09
C ILE A 378 -6.03 1.20 -0.32
N ALA A 379 -6.69 1.10 -1.48
CA ALA A 379 -7.94 1.81 -1.73
C ALA A 379 -9.11 1.20 -0.94
N ALA A 380 -9.16 -0.13 -0.82
CA ALA A 380 -10.14 -0.81 0.03
C ALA A 380 -9.99 -0.39 1.51
N ILE A 381 -8.76 -0.31 2.03
CA ILE A 381 -8.48 0.18 3.39
C ILE A 381 -8.95 1.63 3.56
N ALA A 382 -8.63 2.51 2.60
CA ALA A 382 -9.07 3.91 2.65
C ALA A 382 -10.61 4.03 2.70
N ASN A 383 -11.31 3.24 1.90
CA ASN A 383 -12.77 3.24 1.92
C ASN A 383 -13.34 2.63 3.21
N GLY A 384 -12.65 1.66 3.83
CA GLY A 384 -12.97 1.18 5.18
C GLY A 384 -12.84 2.28 6.24
N ASN A 385 -11.74 3.06 6.21
CA ASN A 385 -11.55 4.20 7.12
C ASN A 385 -12.67 5.25 6.94
N LEU A 386 -13.06 5.55 5.69
CA LEU A 386 -14.16 6.44 5.40
C LEU A 386 -15.49 5.93 5.98
N ALA A 387 -15.80 4.65 5.77
CA ALA A 387 -17.01 4.04 6.31
C ALA A 387 -17.05 4.09 7.84
N ALA A 388 -15.93 3.86 8.52
CA ALA A 388 -15.85 4.03 9.97
C ALA A 388 -16.13 5.46 10.43
N LYS A 389 -15.61 6.48 9.74
CA LYS A 389 -15.89 7.89 10.03
C LYS A 389 -17.40 8.18 9.91
N ILE A 390 -18.03 7.70 8.84
CA ILE A 390 -19.46 7.90 8.60
C ILE A 390 -20.31 7.18 9.65
N ILE A 391 -20.01 5.91 9.94
CA ILE A 391 -20.73 5.12 10.97
C ILE A 391 -20.58 5.79 12.34
N ASN A 392 -19.39 6.32 12.68
CA ASN A 392 -19.18 7.03 13.93
C ASN A 392 -20.08 8.27 14.04
N GLN A 393 -20.13 9.10 13.00
CA GLN A 393 -21.01 10.28 12.95
C GLN A 393 -22.50 9.89 13.01
N TYR A 394 -22.90 8.83 12.31
CA TYR A 394 -24.26 8.27 12.39
C TYR A 394 -24.63 7.82 13.81
N LEU A 395 -23.77 7.03 14.47
CA LEU A 395 -23.98 6.55 15.84
C LEU A 395 -24.02 7.69 16.87
N ALA A 396 -23.24 8.75 16.63
CA ALA A 396 -23.25 9.97 17.41
C ALA A 396 -24.43 10.91 17.10
N LYS A 397 -25.28 10.57 16.12
CA LYS A 397 -26.38 11.40 15.61
C LYS A 397 -25.92 12.79 15.15
N GLN A 398 -24.72 12.85 14.58
CA GLN A 398 -24.14 14.05 13.99
C GLN A 398 -24.50 14.14 12.51
N VAL A 399 -24.42 15.35 11.97
CA VAL A 399 -24.45 15.54 10.50
C VAL A 399 -23.19 14.90 9.93
N ILE A 400 -23.35 14.12 8.86
CA ILE A 400 -22.22 13.52 8.18
C ILE A 400 -21.37 14.63 7.57
N ASP A 401 -20.16 14.79 8.08
CA ASP A 401 -19.19 15.78 7.62
C ASP A 401 -17.92 15.08 7.14
N LEU A 402 -17.74 15.15 5.82
CA LEU A 402 -16.65 14.53 5.09
C LEU A 402 -15.65 15.55 4.57
N GLU A 403 -15.60 16.77 5.12
CA GLU A 403 -14.55 17.72 4.75
C GLU A 403 -13.18 17.07 4.93
N GLU A 404 -12.46 16.93 3.80
CA GLU A 404 -11.07 16.53 3.78
C GLU A 404 -10.21 17.77 3.91
N GLU A 405 -9.23 17.74 4.81
CA GLU A 405 -8.14 18.71 4.79
C GLU A 405 -7.44 18.65 3.43
N ARG A 406 -7.64 19.68 2.61
CA ARG A 406 -6.91 19.82 1.35
C ARG A 406 -5.47 20.18 1.69
N ARG A 407 -4.58 19.21 1.52
CA ARG A 407 -3.15 19.46 1.50
C ARG A 407 -2.77 20.13 0.19
N GLU A 408 -1.97 21.18 0.27
CA GLU A 408 -1.43 21.82 -0.93
C GLU A 408 -0.48 20.85 -1.63
N VAL A 409 -0.82 20.46 -2.87
CA VAL A 409 0.01 19.56 -3.66
C VAL A 409 1.23 20.32 -4.14
N ILE A 410 2.40 19.88 -3.70
CA ILE A 410 3.67 20.51 -4.07
C ILE A 410 3.97 20.18 -5.55
N PRO A 411 4.17 21.19 -6.41
CA PRO A 411 4.42 20.97 -7.83
C PRO A 411 5.78 20.30 -8.09
N GLU A 412 5.98 19.83 -9.32
CA GLU A 412 7.26 19.30 -9.83
C GLU A 412 8.43 20.27 -9.58
N LEU A 413 9.63 19.73 -9.42
CA LEU A 413 10.88 20.46 -9.16
C LEU A 413 11.25 21.41 -10.30
N GLY A 414 10.95 21.06 -11.56
CA GLY A 414 11.33 21.86 -12.72
C GLY A 414 12.84 22.13 -12.75
N SER A 415 13.26 23.40 -12.86
CA SER A 415 14.68 23.78 -12.96
C SER A 415 15.52 23.38 -11.75
N TYR A 416 14.91 23.22 -10.55
CA TYR A 416 15.63 22.82 -9.34
C TYR A 416 16.19 21.39 -9.42
N ALA A 417 15.58 20.50 -10.21
CA ALA A 417 16.00 19.11 -10.35
C ALA A 417 17.48 18.97 -10.79
N LYS A 418 17.99 19.91 -11.59
CA LYS A 418 19.39 19.91 -12.06
C LYS A 418 20.42 20.06 -10.94
N LYS A 419 20.01 20.60 -9.79
CA LYS A 419 20.87 20.83 -8.62
C LYS A 419 20.74 19.75 -7.55
N VAL A 420 19.74 18.87 -7.68
CA VAL A 420 19.56 17.74 -6.78
C VAL A 420 20.58 16.67 -7.14
N HIS A 421 21.33 16.21 -6.13
CA HIS A 421 22.31 15.16 -6.33
C HIS A 421 21.62 13.82 -6.66
N LYS A 422 21.99 13.22 -7.80
CA LYS A 422 21.45 11.94 -8.25
C LYS A 422 21.98 10.78 -7.41
N LYS A 423 21.11 9.82 -7.10
CA LYS A 423 21.48 8.58 -6.40
C LYS A 423 20.62 7.42 -6.89
N ASP A 424 21.27 6.31 -7.22
CA ASP A 424 20.63 5.09 -7.71
C ASP A 424 19.61 4.53 -6.71
N ARG A 425 18.48 4.05 -7.23
CA ARG A 425 17.48 3.34 -6.43
C ARG A 425 18.05 2.03 -5.92
N GLN A 426 17.83 1.76 -4.65
CA GLN A 426 18.21 0.48 -4.07
C GLN A 426 17.18 -0.58 -4.44
N LEU A 427 17.68 -1.72 -4.92
CA LEU A 427 16.87 -2.87 -5.30
C LEU A 427 16.83 -3.90 -4.16
N THR A 428 15.77 -4.68 -4.12
CA THR A 428 15.66 -5.84 -3.24
C THR A 428 16.40 -7.03 -3.83
N ASP A 429 16.89 -7.92 -2.96
CA ASP A 429 17.46 -9.18 -3.40
C ASP A 429 16.33 -10.17 -3.71
N LYS A 430 16.22 -10.56 -4.98
CA LYS A 430 15.21 -11.52 -5.44
C LYS A 430 15.82 -12.91 -5.66
N VAL A 431 15.06 -13.95 -5.34
CA VAL A 431 15.42 -15.33 -5.69
C VAL A 431 15.31 -15.50 -7.21
N ASN A 432 16.35 -16.08 -7.83
CA ASN A 432 16.38 -16.35 -9.26
C ASN A 432 15.15 -17.15 -9.74
N ALA A 433 14.69 -16.85 -10.96
CA ALA A 433 13.53 -17.46 -11.61
C ALA A 433 13.51 -19.00 -11.51
N GLU A 434 14.62 -19.66 -11.85
CA GLU A 434 14.73 -21.13 -11.85
C GLU A 434 14.53 -21.79 -10.47
N LYS A 435 14.73 -21.03 -9.39
CA LYS A 435 14.49 -21.49 -8.02
C LYS A 435 13.08 -21.13 -7.58
N ARG A 436 12.61 -19.90 -7.81
CA ARG A 436 11.28 -19.45 -7.35
C ARG A 436 10.10 -20.12 -8.04
N ILE A 437 10.29 -20.75 -9.22
CA ILE A 437 9.24 -21.57 -9.85
C ILE A 437 9.06 -22.95 -9.20
N LYS A 438 9.84 -23.32 -8.18
CA LYS A 438 9.81 -24.67 -7.57
C LYS A 438 9.04 -24.72 -6.25
N ASN A 439 8.62 -23.58 -5.72
CA ASN A 439 7.91 -23.48 -4.46
C ASN A 439 7.02 -22.22 -4.45
N PHE A 440 6.32 -22.00 -3.33
CA PHE A 440 5.44 -20.85 -3.11
C PHE A 440 6.00 -19.92 -2.04
N ASP A 441 7.31 -20.00 -1.75
CA ASP A 441 7.96 -19.18 -0.74
C ASP A 441 8.10 -17.74 -1.25
N GLU A 442 8.13 -16.76 -0.34
CA GLU A 442 8.39 -15.36 -0.71
C GLU A 442 9.73 -15.27 -1.45
N PHE A 443 9.71 -14.73 -2.67
CA PHE A 443 10.90 -14.67 -3.52
C PHE A 443 11.67 -13.35 -3.35
N ASP A 444 11.03 -12.30 -2.84
CA ASP A 444 11.66 -11.00 -2.58
C ASP A 444 12.07 -10.93 -1.10
N LYS A 445 13.36 -10.73 -0.83
CA LYS A 445 13.92 -10.71 0.53
C LYS A 445 13.80 -9.37 1.26
N GLY A 446 13.22 -8.35 0.62
CA GLY A 446 13.14 -7.00 1.17
C GLY A 446 14.51 -6.33 1.26
N PHE A 447 14.60 -5.33 2.14
CA PHE A 447 15.83 -4.57 2.35
C PHE A 447 16.59 -5.02 3.59
N SER A 448 17.91 -5.12 3.46
CA SER A 448 18.81 -5.11 4.62
C SER A 448 18.81 -3.72 5.29
N LYS A 449 19.25 -3.65 6.56
CA LYS A 449 19.44 -2.36 7.27
C LYS A 449 20.24 -1.34 6.46
N ARG A 450 21.33 -1.78 5.82
CA ARG A 450 22.19 -0.90 5.02
C ARG A 450 21.47 -0.41 3.76
N THR A 451 20.77 -1.31 3.07
CA THR A 451 20.01 -1.01 1.85
C THR A 451 18.86 -0.05 2.16
N ALA A 452 18.07 -0.34 3.20
CA ALA A 452 16.97 0.51 3.65
C ALA A 452 17.45 1.90 4.06
N THR A 453 18.55 2.00 4.82
CA THR A 453 19.09 3.31 5.23
C THR A 453 19.53 4.15 4.04
N LYS A 454 20.24 3.54 3.06
CA LYS A 454 20.65 4.23 1.83
C LYS A 454 19.44 4.70 1.03
N GLU A 455 18.42 3.86 0.90
CA GLU A 455 17.18 4.15 0.18
C GLU A 455 16.34 5.21 0.90
N ALA A 456 16.34 5.24 2.23
CA ALA A 456 15.63 6.27 2.98
C ALA A 456 16.30 7.66 2.85
N LEU A 457 17.65 7.70 2.83
CA LEU A 457 18.46 8.92 2.63
C LEU A 457 18.42 9.49 1.21
N ARG A 458 17.72 8.83 0.29
CA ARG A 458 17.35 9.37 -1.02
C ARG A 458 16.17 10.34 -0.93
N CYS A 459 15.37 10.29 0.14
CA CYS A 459 14.25 11.21 0.34
C CYS A 459 14.72 12.66 0.53
N MET A 460 14.06 13.57 -0.20
CA MET A 460 14.35 15.01 -0.23
C MET A 460 13.55 15.81 0.83
N ASP A 461 12.77 15.15 1.69
CA ASP A 461 11.91 15.80 2.69
C ASP A 461 11.01 16.91 2.10
N CYS A 462 10.49 16.68 0.89
CA CYS A 462 9.64 17.64 0.19
C CYS A 462 8.50 18.12 1.10
N GLY A 463 8.34 19.43 1.22
CA GLY A 463 7.28 20.04 2.01
C GLY A 463 7.62 20.36 3.46
N ASP A 464 8.63 19.71 4.05
CA ASP A 464 9.11 19.99 5.41
C ASP A 464 10.44 20.75 5.35
N GLY A 465 10.43 21.82 4.56
CA GLY A 465 11.62 22.64 4.30
C GLY A 465 11.94 23.61 5.44
N ALA A 466 12.73 24.61 5.07
CA ALA A 466 13.09 25.68 5.98
C ALA A 466 11.92 26.64 6.20
N GLN A 467 11.65 26.96 7.46
CA GLN A 467 10.60 27.88 7.91
C GLN A 467 11.23 29.12 8.56
N VAL A 468 10.71 30.30 8.24
CA VAL A 468 11.25 31.58 8.75
C VAL A 468 10.36 32.13 9.84
N GLU A 469 10.93 32.34 11.02
CA GLU A 469 10.35 33.15 12.08
C GLU A 469 10.49 34.63 11.70
N GLN A 470 9.38 35.24 11.27
CA GLN A 470 9.39 36.59 10.72
C GLN A 470 9.93 37.63 11.71
N GLU A 471 9.60 37.48 12.99
CA GLU A 471 9.98 38.43 14.06
C GLU A 471 11.50 38.45 14.34
N LYS A 472 12.20 37.35 14.03
CA LYS A 472 13.66 37.25 14.20
C LYS A 472 14.43 37.65 12.94
N CYS A 473 13.79 37.64 11.77
CA CYS A 473 14.48 37.81 10.51
C CYS A 473 14.93 39.26 10.30
N VAL A 474 16.25 39.47 10.15
CA VAL A 474 16.86 40.80 9.90
C VAL A 474 17.25 41.04 8.44
N ALA A 475 16.73 40.22 7.50
CA ALA A 475 16.96 40.37 6.06
C ALA A 475 18.43 40.41 5.59
N CYS A 476 19.37 39.82 6.33
CA CYS A 476 20.82 39.96 6.08
C CYS A 476 21.37 39.26 4.82
N LEU A 477 20.52 38.56 4.08
CA LEU A 477 20.82 37.80 2.85
C LEU A 477 21.71 36.55 3.04
N THR A 478 22.08 36.16 4.27
CA THR A 478 22.90 34.96 4.48
C THR A 478 22.25 33.71 3.90
N CYS A 479 20.95 33.49 4.17
CA CYS A 479 20.21 32.34 3.63
C CYS A 479 20.21 32.28 2.10
N VAL A 480 20.17 33.43 1.42
CA VAL A 480 20.22 33.53 -0.05
C VAL A 480 21.60 33.11 -0.55
N ARG A 481 22.68 33.60 0.08
CA ARG A 481 24.07 33.34 -0.32
C ARG A 481 24.50 31.89 -0.11
N VAL A 482 24.01 31.25 0.97
CA VAL A 482 24.44 29.89 1.33
C VAL A 482 23.54 28.80 0.75
N CYS A 483 22.40 29.16 0.14
CA CYS A 483 21.47 28.17 -0.42
C CYS A 483 22.08 27.49 -1.65
N PRO A 484 22.41 26.19 -1.61
CA PRO A 484 23.03 25.51 -2.76
C PRO A 484 22.05 25.28 -3.93
N PHE A 485 20.76 25.58 -3.71
CA PHE A 485 19.69 25.34 -4.68
C PHE A 485 19.16 26.63 -5.32
N ASP A 486 19.64 27.81 -4.90
CA ASP A 486 19.12 29.15 -5.24
C ASP A 486 17.60 29.27 -5.00
N VAL A 487 17.15 28.79 -3.85
CA VAL A 487 15.73 28.77 -3.46
C VAL A 487 15.37 29.95 -2.59
N ALA A 488 16.24 30.29 -1.64
CA ALA A 488 15.96 31.36 -0.69
C ALA A 488 15.92 32.72 -1.40
N THR A 489 14.88 33.49 -1.14
CA THR A 489 14.71 34.87 -1.65
C THR A 489 14.33 35.81 -0.51
N ILE A 490 14.39 37.12 -0.73
CA ILE A 490 13.81 38.10 0.20
C ILE A 490 12.54 38.66 -0.44
N ASP A 491 11.44 38.61 0.30
CA ASP A 491 10.20 39.25 -0.09
C ASP A 491 10.39 40.78 -0.09
N LYS A 492 10.09 41.42 -1.22
CA LYS A 492 10.32 42.86 -1.41
C LYS A 492 9.39 43.75 -0.58
N ASN A 493 8.23 43.22 -0.18
CA ASN A 493 7.21 43.98 0.55
C ASN A 493 7.44 43.85 2.06
N THR A 494 7.75 42.64 2.54
CA THR A 494 7.92 42.39 3.98
C THR A 494 9.38 42.51 4.44
N SER A 495 10.35 42.50 3.51
CA SER A 495 11.78 42.36 3.82
C SER A 495 12.12 41.10 4.61
N ILE A 496 11.28 40.06 4.53
CA ILE A 496 11.50 38.78 5.21
C ILE A 496 12.06 37.75 4.23
N ALA A 497 12.95 36.89 4.70
CA ALA A 497 13.41 35.75 3.92
C ALA A 497 12.25 34.78 3.64
N THR A 498 12.22 34.24 2.43
CA THR A 498 11.24 33.24 2.01
C THR A 498 11.95 32.05 1.38
N MET A 499 11.48 30.85 1.72
CA MET A 499 11.96 29.60 1.15
C MET A 499 10.80 28.89 0.47
N PRO A 500 10.59 29.13 -0.84
CA PRO A 500 9.51 28.48 -1.57
C PRO A 500 9.56 26.95 -1.42
N ILE A 501 8.45 26.38 -0.96
CA ILE A 501 8.29 24.95 -0.68
C ILE A 501 8.60 24.07 -1.90
N LYS A 502 8.33 24.61 -3.11
CA LYS A 502 8.68 23.98 -4.39
C LYS A 502 10.17 23.69 -4.52
N GLY A 503 11.03 24.63 -4.12
CA GLY A 503 12.47 24.53 -4.35
C GLY A 503 13.25 23.93 -3.17
N CYS A 504 12.76 24.10 -1.94
CA CYS A 504 13.52 23.75 -0.74
C CYS A 504 13.75 22.23 -0.63
N GLN A 505 15.00 21.82 -0.40
CA GLN A 505 15.41 20.41 -0.26
C GLN A 505 15.67 20.02 1.21
N ALA A 506 15.27 20.87 2.16
CA ALA A 506 15.49 20.68 3.59
C ALA A 506 16.93 20.20 3.89
N CYS A 507 17.95 20.94 3.44
CA CYS A 507 19.36 20.61 3.69
C CYS A 507 19.96 21.29 4.93
N GLY A 508 19.26 22.26 5.52
CA GLY A 508 19.69 22.92 6.75
C GLY A 508 20.75 24.00 6.57
N ALA A 509 21.31 24.19 5.37
CA ALA A 509 22.38 25.18 5.16
C ALA A 509 21.98 26.61 5.55
N CYS A 510 20.75 27.04 5.25
CA CYS A 510 20.28 28.36 5.65
C CYS A 510 20.02 28.49 7.16
N ALA A 511 19.61 27.40 7.82
CA ALA A 511 19.32 27.37 9.26
C ALA A 511 20.61 27.43 10.08
N ALA A 512 21.60 26.59 9.73
CA ALA A 512 22.89 26.54 10.41
C ALA A 512 23.67 27.86 10.34
N GLU A 513 23.50 28.62 9.26
CA GLU A 513 24.23 29.88 9.02
C GLU A 513 23.38 31.13 9.35
N CYS A 514 22.16 30.97 9.90
CA CYS A 514 21.30 32.11 10.19
C CYS A 514 21.79 32.85 11.45
N PRO A 515 22.33 34.09 11.35
CA PRO A 515 22.89 34.78 12.51
C PRO A 515 21.82 35.21 13.52
N ALA A 516 20.59 35.41 13.07
CA ALA A 516 19.46 35.78 13.90
C ALA A 516 18.65 34.58 14.42
N ASP A 517 19.06 33.35 14.05
CA ASP A 517 18.32 32.12 14.40
C ASP A 517 16.84 32.21 14.03
N ALA A 518 16.58 32.81 12.87
CA ALA A 518 15.24 33.03 12.36
C ALA A 518 14.75 31.88 11.48
N ILE A 519 15.54 30.82 11.30
CA ILE A 519 15.26 29.75 10.34
C ILE A 519 15.37 28.40 11.04
N ASP A 520 14.26 27.66 11.06
CA ASP A 520 14.24 26.27 11.49
C ASP A 520 13.93 25.34 10.30
N ILE A 521 14.23 24.05 10.43
CA ILE A 521 13.89 23.05 9.41
C ILE A 521 12.78 22.16 9.95
N ALA A 522 11.59 22.24 9.35
CA ALA A 522 10.44 21.48 9.81
C ALA A 522 10.67 19.96 9.83
N ALA A 523 11.53 19.45 8.93
CA ALA A 523 11.87 18.04 8.88
C ALA A 523 12.68 17.55 10.10
N TYR A 524 13.44 18.44 10.74
CA TYR A 524 14.32 18.13 11.87
C TYR A 524 14.52 19.39 12.71
N PRO A 525 13.51 19.81 13.49
CA PRO A 525 13.55 21.06 14.24
C PRO A 525 14.76 21.13 15.17
N LEU A 526 15.31 22.33 15.36
CA LEU A 526 16.45 22.52 16.27
C LEU A 526 16.15 21.99 17.68
N ALA A 527 14.92 22.15 18.18
CA ALA A 527 14.51 21.64 19.48
C ALA A 527 14.72 20.13 19.62
N GLU A 528 14.30 19.33 18.63
CA GLU A 528 14.51 17.88 18.62
C GLU A 528 16.00 17.53 18.61
N GLN A 529 16.83 18.31 17.90
CA GLN A 529 18.29 18.11 17.90
C GLN A 529 18.90 18.38 19.28
N LEU A 530 18.45 19.43 19.98
CA LEU A 530 18.92 19.75 21.33
C LEU A 530 18.47 18.71 22.35
N GLU A 531 17.24 18.21 22.25
CA GLU A 531 16.74 17.10 23.08
C GLU A 531 17.56 15.82 22.87
N ASN A 532 17.98 15.52 21.63
CA ASN A 532 18.85 14.39 21.35
C ASN A 532 20.24 14.54 22.00
N VAL A 533 20.79 15.76 22.04
CA VAL A 533 22.03 16.06 22.77
C VAL A 533 21.84 15.87 24.28
N GLU A 534 20.75 16.40 24.83
CA GLU A 534 20.40 16.22 26.24
C GLU A 534 20.24 14.74 26.61
N ALA A 535 19.50 13.98 25.80
CA ALA A 535 19.30 12.56 26.00
C ALA A 535 20.62 11.77 25.93
N ALA A 536 21.51 12.12 25.00
CA ALA A 536 22.83 11.52 24.90
C ALA A 536 23.72 11.81 26.11
N LEU A 537 23.50 12.91 26.85
CA LEU A 537 24.28 13.29 28.04
C LEU A 537 23.61 12.97 29.37
N LYS A 538 22.32 12.62 29.36
CA LYS A 538 21.55 12.24 30.55
C LYS A 538 22.30 11.13 31.31
N ASN A 539 22.78 11.46 32.51
CA ASN A 539 23.51 10.61 33.47
C ASN A 539 25.06 10.61 33.43
N ASN A 540 25.76 11.47 32.67
CA ASN A 540 27.23 11.56 32.82
C ASN A 540 27.79 12.89 32.32
N THR A 541 28.61 13.56 33.13
CA THR A 541 29.10 14.94 32.93
C THR A 541 30.52 15.03 32.36
N ALA A 542 31.08 13.94 31.84
CA ALA A 542 32.38 13.94 31.17
C ALA A 542 32.43 12.87 30.08
N GLY A 543 32.56 13.29 28.82
CA GLY A 543 32.73 12.38 27.69
C GLY A 543 32.54 13.10 26.35
N ASN A 544 33.28 12.66 25.33
CA ASN A 544 33.20 13.29 24.01
C ASN A 544 31.82 13.02 23.37
N ILE A 545 31.28 13.98 22.62
CA ILE A 545 30.19 13.71 21.68
C ILE A 545 30.73 13.70 20.26
N GLY A 546 30.41 12.64 19.53
CA GLY A 546 30.61 12.56 18.09
C GLY A 546 29.29 12.70 17.35
N PHE A 547 29.20 13.60 16.39
CA PHE A 547 28.08 13.60 15.45
C PHE A 547 28.47 12.80 14.22
N ILE A 548 27.71 11.78 13.87
CA ILE A 548 28.01 10.91 12.74
C ILE A 548 26.80 10.75 11.83
N CYS A 549 27.03 10.73 10.52
CA CYS A 549 25.96 10.39 9.60
C CYS A 549 25.41 8.98 9.87
N GLN A 550 24.10 8.76 9.67
CA GLN A 550 23.47 7.44 9.75
C GLN A 550 24.19 6.34 8.95
N THR A 551 24.70 6.63 7.76
CA THR A 551 25.44 5.65 6.94
C THR A 551 26.93 5.58 7.27
N GLY A 552 27.42 6.41 8.19
CA GLY A 552 28.78 6.32 8.70
C GLY A 552 28.98 4.97 9.40
N LYS A 553 30.15 4.37 9.18
CA LYS A 553 30.58 3.22 9.99
C LYS A 553 30.57 3.64 11.46
N ASP A 554 30.13 2.77 12.36
CA ASP A 554 30.40 2.96 13.78
C ASP A 554 31.92 3.04 13.94
N LEU A 555 32.40 4.26 14.18
CA LEU A 555 33.80 4.50 14.49
C LEU A 555 33.91 4.37 16.00
N ASP A 556 34.73 3.43 16.45
CA ASP A 556 35.01 3.24 17.86
C ASP A 556 35.90 4.38 18.34
N TYR A 557 35.26 5.43 18.86
CA TYR A 557 35.92 6.53 19.53
C TYR A 557 35.80 6.30 21.04
N PRO A 558 36.91 6.00 21.75
CA PRO A 558 36.88 5.73 23.17
C PRO A 558 36.21 6.87 23.94
N ASN A 559 35.36 6.53 24.92
CA ASN A 559 34.62 7.48 25.75
C ASN A 559 33.77 8.50 24.97
N SER A 560 33.38 8.16 23.73
CA SER A 560 32.59 9.05 22.88
C SER A 560 31.17 8.52 22.68
N ARG A 561 30.18 9.40 22.84
CA ARG A 561 28.78 9.10 22.54
C ARG A 561 28.45 9.61 21.15
N LEU A 562 27.97 8.72 20.31
CA LEU A 562 27.66 9.06 18.92
C LEU A 562 26.19 9.46 18.78
N ILE A 563 25.96 10.72 18.40
CA ILE A 563 24.64 11.19 17.97
C ILE A 563 24.58 11.00 16.46
N ARG A 564 23.65 10.15 16.02
CA ARG A 564 23.45 9.91 14.59
C ARG A 564 22.56 10.99 14.00
N VAL A 565 23.01 11.54 12.87
CA VAL A 565 22.35 12.65 12.20
C VAL A 565 22.14 12.33 10.72
N LYS A 566 21.17 12.98 10.06
CA LYS A 566 20.93 12.77 8.63
C LYS A 566 22.16 13.21 7.84
N CYS A 567 22.68 12.39 6.93
CA CYS A 567 23.91 12.69 6.17
C CYS A 567 24.07 14.12 5.60
N PRO A 568 23.04 14.76 5.00
CA PRO A 568 23.18 16.10 4.44
C PRO A 568 22.95 17.23 5.46
N ILE A 569 22.62 16.93 6.72
CA ILE A 569 22.29 17.97 7.70
C ILE A 569 23.54 18.76 8.06
N ARG A 570 23.43 20.10 8.00
CA ARG A 570 24.38 20.97 8.70
C ARG A 570 23.88 21.14 10.13
N LEU A 571 24.73 20.83 11.10
CA LEU A 571 24.43 21.06 12.50
C LEU A 571 24.54 22.54 12.83
N SER A 572 23.61 23.02 13.64
CA SER A 572 23.68 24.36 14.20
C SER A 572 24.83 24.45 15.21
N GLU A 573 25.46 25.62 15.29
CA GLU A 573 26.46 25.91 16.33
C GLU A 573 25.91 25.59 17.74
N ARG A 574 24.62 25.85 17.94
CA ARG A 574 23.91 25.60 19.20
C ARG A 574 23.88 24.15 19.61
N THR A 575 23.88 23.22 18.66
CA THR A 575 23.91 21.78 18.98
C THR A 575 25.24 21.43 19.64
N TYR A 576 26.35 22.06 19.23
CA TYR A 576 27.66 21.90 19.89
C TYR A 576 27.73 22.68 21.20
N LEU A 577 27.22 23.92 21.24
CA LEU A 577 27.19 24.73 22.48
C LEU A 577 26.39 24.03 23.58
N LYS A 578 25.24 23.43 23.25
CA LYS A 578 24.44 22.66 24.19
C LYS A 578 25.18 21.46 24.75
N ALA A 579 25.98 20.78 23.92
CA ALA A 579 26.85 19.70 24.39
C ALA A 579 27.87 20.24 25.42
N PHE A 580 28.51 21.38 25.14
CA PHE A 580 29.44 22.03 26.09
C PHE A 580 28.74 22.50 27.38
N GLU A 581 27.55 23.08 27.29
CA GLU A 581 26.74 23.51 28.43
C GLU A 581 26.42 22.33 29.38
N LEU A 582 26.27 21.13 28.82
CA LEU A 582 25.97 19.90 29.55
C LEU A 582 27.22 19.13 30.02
N GLY A 583 28.42 19.66 29.76
CA GLY A 583 29.70 19.11 30.24
C GLY A 583 30.38 18.08 29.33
N ALA A 584 30.06 18.06 28.03
CA ALA A 584 30.75 17.23 27.05
C ALA A 584 32.20 17.66 26.78
#